data_AF-A0A3D3JF05-F1
#
_entry.id   AF-A0A3D3JF05-F1
#
_cell.length_a   1.000
_cell.length_b   1.000
_cell.length_c   1.000
_cell.angle_alpha   90.00
_cell.angle_beta   90.00
_cell.angle_gamma   90.00
#
_symmetry.space_group_name_H-M   'P 1'
#
loop_
_entity.id
_entity.type
_entity.pdbx_description
1 polymer ?
#
loop_
_entity_poly.entity_id
_entity_poly.type
_entity_poly.pdbx_seq_one_letter_code
_entity_poly.pdbx_strand_id
1 'polypeptide(L)'
;ESPRLSDKNLAIAREVAAIAAELGTTSPRVALAWIRAKVPTSIPIIGARSVDQLRDNLGATSITLSAEHLTRLDSVSAIERGFPHDFLASENIQRLMGLTDF
;
A
#
# COMPACT_ATOMS: atom_id res chain seq x y z
N GLU A 1 4.03 -0.26 -24.22
CA GLU A 1 4.71 -0.44 -22.92
C GLU A 1 3.85 -1.30 -22.00
N SER A 2 4.45 -2.07 -21.09
CA SER A 2 3.68 -2.89 -20.14
C SER A 2 3.12 -1.99 -19.04
N PRO A 3 1.80 -1.95 -18.80
CA PRO A 3 1.22 -1.14 -17.72
C PRO A 3 1.72 -1.56 -16.33
N ARG A 4 2.29 -2.76 -16.21
CA ARG A 4 2.90 -3.26 -14.98
C ARG A 4 4.31 -2.68 -14.73
N LEU A 5 5.02 -2.30 -15.77
CA LEU A 5 6.39 -1.77 -15.71
C LEU A 5 6.40 -0.25 -15.99
N SER A 6 5.44 0.47 -15.44
CA SER A 6 5.43 1.94 -15.49
C SER A 6 6.45 2.54 -14.52
N ASP A 7 6.88 3.78 -14.77
CA ASP A 7 7.77 4.51 -13.87
C ASP A 7 7.20 4.61 -12.45
N LYS A 8 5.88 4.78 -12.34
CA LYS A 8 5.15 4.77 -11.06
C LYS A 8 5.32 3.44 -10.33
N ASN A 9 5.06 2.31 -11.00
CA ASN A 9 5.17 0.99 -10.37
C ASN A 9 6.62 0.68 -9.97
N LEU A 10 7.59 1.11 -10.78
CA LEU A 10 9.01 0.99 -10.45
C LEU A 10 9.41 1.87 -9.27
N ALA A 11 8.84 3.08 -9.14
CA ALA A 11 9.06 3.94 -7.98
C ALA A 11 8.51 3.30 -6.69
N ILE A 12 7.29 2.75 -6.74
CA ILE A 12 6.71 2.00 -5.61
C ILE A 12 7.59 0.80 -5.24
N ALA A 13 8.02 0.00 -6.23
CA ALA A 13 8.88 -1.16 -5.98
C ALA A 13 10.22 -0.78 -5.34
N ARG A 14 10.83 0.34 -5.76
CA ARG A 14 12.06 0.87 -5.17
C ARG A 14 11.86 1.29 -3.72
N GLU A 15 10.76 1.96 -3.41
CA GLU A 15 10.46 2.39 -2.03
C GLU A 15 10.25 1.19 -1.10
N VAL A 16 9.51 0.18 -1.56
CA VAL A 16 9.34 -1.09 -0.83
C VAL A 16 10.69 -1.77 -0.59
N ALA A 17 11.58 -1.79 -1.59
CA ALA A 17 12.91 -2.37 -1.45
C ALA A 17 13.81 -1.58 -0.49
N ALA A 18 13.73 -0.24 -0.48
CA ALA A 18 14.47 0.60 0.45
C ALA A 18 14.07 0.32 1.91
N ILE A 19 12.76 0.29 2.20
CA ILE A 19 12.25 -0.03 3.53
C ILE A 19 12.58 -1.47 3.93
N ALA A 20 12.56 -2.41 2.98
CA ALA A 20 12.97 -3.79 3.25
C ALA A 20 14.45 -3.86 3.68
N ALA A 21 15.32 -3.08 3.04
CA ALA A 21 16.73 -2.99 3.42
C ALA A 21 16.91 -2.36 4.80
N GLU A 22 16.20 -1.27 5.12
CA GLU A 22 16.22 -0.62 6.45
C GLU A 22 15.81 -1.58 7.57
N LEU A 23 14.84 -2.46 7.31
CA LEU A 23 14.30 -3.42 8.28
C LEU A 23 15.02 -4.78 8.27
N GLY A 24 16.01 -4.99 7.39
CA GLY A 24 16.70 -6.26 7.25
C GLY A 24 15.77 -7.42 6.85
N THR A 25 14.79 -7.14 5.98
CA THR A 25 13.72 -8.08 5.59
C THR A 25 13.55 -8.14 4.07
N THR A 26 12.52 -8.83 3.58
CA THR A 26 12.25 -8.98 2.13
C THR A 26 11.14 -8.03 1.66
N SER A 27 11.20 -7.59 0.40
CA SER A 27 10.17 -6.72 -0.20
C SER A 27 8.74 -7.30 -0.11
N PRO A 28 8.49 -8.61 -0.34
CA PRO A 28 7.16 -9.19 -0.13
C PRO A 28 6.64 -9.01 1.28
N ARG A 29 7.49 -9.15 2.30
CA ARG A 29 7.09 -8.96 3.71
C ARG A 29 6.69 -7.53 4.00
N VAL A 30 7.42 -6.55 3.46
CA VAL A 30 7.07 -5.11 3.59
C VAL A 30 5.73 -4.82 2.92
N ALA A 31 5.52 -5.28 1.69
CA ALA A 31 4.28 -5.05 0.96
C ALA A 31 3.06 -5.67 1.68
N LEU A 32 3.20 -6.91 2.16
CA LEU A 32 2.13 -7.59 2.91
C LEU A 32 1.87 -6.94 4.29
N ALA A 33 2.91 -6.47 4.97
CA ALA A 33 2.78 -5.73 6.22
C ALA A 33 2.06 -4.39 6.02
N TRP A 34 2.32 -3.70 4.91
CA TRP A 34 1.61 -2.47 4.55
C TRP A 34 0.12 -2.72 4.29
N ILE A 35 -0.25 -3.77 3.55
CA ILE A 35 -1.66 -4.14 3.34
C ILE A 35 -2.35 -4.40 4.69
N ARG A 36 -1.73 -5.16 5.58
CA ARG A 36 -2.28 -5.47 6.90
C ARG A 36 -2.45 -4.21 7.77
N ALA A 37 -1.49 -3.28 7.71
CA ALA A 37 -1.58 -2.02 8.45
C ALA A 37 -2.67 -1.10 7.90
N LYS A 38 -2.81 -1.03 6.57
CA LYS A 38 -3.75 -0.13 5.89
C LYS A 38 -5.19 -0.63 5.91
N VAL A 39 -5.39 -1.93 5.81
CA VAL A 39 -6.72 -2.57 5.81
C VAL A 39 -6.71 -3.75 6.78
N PRO A 40 -6.86 -3.50 8.10
CA PRO A 40 -6.75 -4.55 9.13
C PRO A 40 -7.74 -5.70 8.98
N THR A 41 -8.87 -5.47 8.30
CA THR A 41 -9.91 -6.47 8.03
C THR A 41 -9.70 -7.25 6.74
N SER A 42 -8.64 -6.95 5.98
CA SER A 42 -8.35 -7.66 4.73
C SER A 42 -7.65 -8.99 4.98
N ILE A 43 -8.00 -10.00 4.18
CA ILE A 43 -7.30 -11.29 4.11
C ILE A 43 -6.68 -11.40 2.72
N PRO A 44 -5.38 -11.09 2.55
CA PRO A 44 -4.75 -11.14 1.24
C PRO A 44 -4.58 -12.59 0.76
N ILE A 45 -4.92 -12.84 -0.51
CA ILE A 45 -4.63 -14.10 -1.19
C ILE A 45 -3.18 -14.04 -1.69
N ILE A 46 -2.32 -14.91 -1.17
CA ILE A 46 -0.90 -14.95 -1.54
C ILE A 46 -0.60 -16.13 -2.46
N GLY A 47 0.08 -15.85 -3.58
CA GLY A 47 0.65 -16.88 -4.45
C GLY A 47 2.11 -17.18 -4.09
N ALA A 48 2.47 -18.46 -4.03
CA ALA A 48 3.86 -18.90 -3.86
C ALA A 48 4.11 -20.13 -4.75
N ARG A 49 5.26 -20.17 -5.40
CA ARG A 49 5.68 -21.31 -6.26
C ARG A 49 6.53 -22.34 -5.53
N SER A 50 6.99 -22.02 -4.33
CA SER A 50 7.75 -22.93 -3.46
C SER A 50 7.33 -22.73 -2.00
N VAL A 51 7.59 -23.74 -1.19
CA VAL A 51 7.32 -23.68 0.26
C VAL A 51 8.15 -22.59 0.93
N ASP A 52 9.39 -22.37 0.50
CA ASP A 52 10.25 -21.33 1.07
C ASP A 52 9.74 -19.93 0.77
N GLN A 53 9.20 -19.71 -0.43
CA GLN A 53 8.53 -18.44 -0.76
C GLN A 53 7.28 -18.24 0.10
N LEU A 54 6.49 -19.29 0.33
CA LEU A 54 5.34 -19.22 1.22
C LEU A 54 5.77 -18.86 2.65
N ARG A 55 6.79 -19.52 3.19
CA ARG A 55 7.36 -19.22 4.52
C ARG A 55 7.87 -17.79 4.60
N ASP A 56 8.54 -17.31 3.55
CA ASP A 56 9.01 -15.92 3.49
C ASP A 56 7.85 -14.93 3.54
N ASN A 57 6.81 -15.15 2.73
CA ASN A 57 5.61 -14.30 2.72
C ASN A 57 4.92 -14.27 4.09
N LEU A 58 4.81 -15.42 4.76
CA LEU A 58 4.22 -15.51 6.10
C LEU A 58 5.02 -14.71 7.14
N GLY A 59 6.33 -14.54 6.96
CA GLY A 59 7.16 -13.69 7.82
C GLY A 59 6.71 -12.23 7.88
N ALA A 60 5.83 -11.78 6.97
CA ALA A 60 5.20 -10.46 7.03
C ALA A 60 4.42 -10.22 8.32
N THR A 61 3.91 -11.26 8.99
CA THR A 61 3.16 -11.14 10.25
C THR A 61 3.99 -10.58 11.39
N SER A 62 5.32 -10.75 11.32
CA SER A 62 6.26 -10.27 12.33
C SER A 62 6.81 -8.87 12.04
N ILE A 63 6.46 -8.29 10.89
CA ILE A 63 6.92 -6.95 10.51
C ILE A 63 5.95 -5.89 11.06
N THR A 64 6.51 -4.91 11.77
CA THR A 64 5.83 -3.68 12.17
C THR A 64 6.46 -2.52 11.43
N LEU A 65 5.68 -1.81 10.61
CA LEU A 65 6.13 -0.62 9.91
C LEU A 65 5.99 0.60 10.81
N SER A 66 6.99 1.48 10.81
CA SER A 66 6.89 2.76 11.53
C SER A 66 5.88 3.70 10.85
N ALA A 67 5.44 4.75 11.55
CA ALA A 67 4.59 5.78 10.95
C ALA A 67 5.24 6.44 9.73
N GLU A 68 6.57 6.59 9.75
CA GLU A 68 7.35 7.11 8.63
C GLU A 68 7.34 6.15 7.44
N HIS A 69 7.54 4.85 7.67
CA HIS A 69 7.46 3.83 6.62
C HIS A 69 6.09 3.80 5.96
N LEU A 70 5.02 3.84 6.76
CA LEU A 70 3.64 3.90 6.26
C LEU A 70 3.41 5.16 5.42
N THR A 71 3.85 6.32 5.90
CA THR A 71 3.72 7.60 5.18
C THR A 71 4.42 7.53 3.83
N ARG A 72 5.66 7.05 3.78
CA ARG A 72 6.44 6.90 2.53
C ARG A 72 5.73 5.99 1.53
N LEU A 73 5.27 4.83 1.97
CA LEU A 73 4.55 3.87 1.14
C LEU A 73 3.20 4.41 0.65
N ASP A 74 2.46 5.12 1.50
CA ASP A 74 1.19 5.73 1.13
C ASP A 74 1.38 6.86 0.11
N SER A 75 2.39 7.71 0.28
CA SER A 75 2.69 8.80 -0.65
C SER A 75 3.10 8.28 -2.03
N VAL A 76 4.04 7.32 -2.10
CA VAL A 76 4.52 6.82 -3.41
C VAL A 76 3.46 6.00 -4.15
N SER A 77 2.56 5.34 -3.41
CA SER A 77 1.49 4.50 -3.98
C SER A 77 0.17 5.23 -4.18
N ALA A 78 0.08 6.52 -3.83
CA ALA A 78 -1.13 7.30 -3.94
C ALA A 78 -1.73 7.22 -5.36
N ILE A 79 -3.01 6.93 -5.45
CA ILE A 79 -3.77 6.94 -6.70
C ILE A 79 -4.43 8.30 -6.87
N GLU A 80 -4.44 8.78 -8.11
CA GLU A 80 -5.32 9.89 -8.49
C GLU A 80 -6.74 9.33 -8.47
N ARG A 81 -7.62 9.90 -7.64
CA ARG A 81 -8.98 9.38 -7.49
C ARG A 81 -9.85 9.77 -8.69
N GLY A 82 -9.57 10.92 -9.29
CA GLY A 82 -10.25 11.40 -10.49
C GLY A 82 -11.72 11.75 -10.25
N PHE A 83 -12.43 12.12 -11.31
CA PHE A 83 -13.88 12.29 -11.27
C PHE A 83 -14.60 10.91 -11.17
N PRO A 84 -15.69 10.76 -10.38
CA PRO A 84 -16.33 11.78 -9.54
C PRO A 84 -15.76 11.88 -8.13
N HIS A 85 -14.76 11.07 -7.76
CA HIS A 85 -14.25 11.02 -6.40
C HIS A 85 -13.68 12.35 -5.91
N ASP A 86 -12.91 13.06 -6.73
CA ASP A 86 -12.37 14.38 -6.37
C ASP A 86 -13.47 15.45 -6.31
N PHE A 87 -14.48 15.36 -7.19
CA PHE A 87 -15.65 16.23 -7.17
C PHE A 87 -16.48 16.03 -5.88
N LEU A 88 -16.76 14.78 -5.53
CA LEU A 88 -17.51 14.42 -4.31
C LEU A 88 -16.72 14.72 -3.03
N ALA A 89 -15.38 14.71 -3.09
CA ALA A 89 -14.52 15.09 -1.97
C ALA A 89 -14.41 16.61 -1.79
N SER A 90 -14.91 17.43 -2.73
CA SER A 90 -14.86 18.89 -2.59
C SER A 90 -15.81 19.39 -1.51
N GLU A 91 -15.37 20.39 -0.75
CA GLU A 91 -16.12 20.94 0.40
C GLU A 91 -17.54 21.39 -0.01
N ASN A 92 -17.67 22.06 -1.15
CA ASN A 92 -18.96 22.53 -1.67
C ASN A 92 -19.94 21.39 -1.93
N ILE A 93 -19.46 20.27 -2.47
CA ILE A 93 -20.30 19.11 -2.78
C ILE A 93 -20.61 18.32 -1.51
N GLN A 94 -19.66 18.15 -0.60
CA GLN A 94 -19.95 17.52 0.69
C GLN A 94 -20.98 18.32 1.51
N ARG A 95 -20.90 19.65 1.49
CA ARG A 95 -21.90 20.54 2.12
C ARG A 95 -23.28 20.41 1.45
N LEU A 96 -23.32 20.38 0.12
CA LEU A 96 -24.58 20.21 -0.62
C LEU A 96 -25.23 18.84 -0.34
N MET A 97 -24.42 17.79 -0.23
CA MET A 97 -24.89 16.43 0.03
C MET A 97 -25.20 16.14 1.51
N GLY A 98 -25.03 17.12 2.40
CA GLY A 98 -25.25 16.93 3.85
C GLY A 98 -24.24 15.98 4.49
N LEU A 99 -23.04 15.85 3.93
CA LEU A 99 -21.98 14.93 4.38
C LEU A 99 -20.96 15.60 5.32
N THR A 100 -21.10 16.90 5.62
CA THR A 100 -20.15 17.67 6.45
C THR A 100 -20.51 17.79 7.93
N ASP A 101 -21.42 16.97 8.48
CA ASP A 101 -21.79 17.06 9.89
C ASP A 101 -21.72 15.69 10.60
N PHE A 102 -20.53 15.35 11.11
CA PHE A 102 -20.23 14.55 12.33
C PHE A 102 -18.82 14.86 12.82
#